data_AF-A0A1B0BW81-F1
#
_entry.id   AF-A0A1B0BW81-F1
#
_cell.length_a   1.000
_cell.length_b   1.000
_cell.length_c   1.000
_cell.angle_alpha   90.00
_cell.angle_beta   90.00
_cell.angle_gamma   90.00
#
_symmetry.space_group_name_H-M   'P 1'
#
loop_
_entity.id
_entity.type
_entity.pdbx_description
1 polymer ?
#
loop_
_entity_poly.entity_id
_entity_poly.type
_entity_poly.pdbx_seq_one_letter_code
_entity_poly.pdbx_strand_id
1 'polypeptide(L)'
;MTNAKENKKQQFKIKFIARKNTNCWFQHHCNIYLFVFGILNLMWINASAALLDNIFPTIMQEFYKFIPFEKGYRFSLEDPDGNAKRDEMGVFLNPGTPEQQLMVMGTYSVIDIKTKLETITVYTADKDGYKARYVINRKFKIRKLSSDCLKSGCG
;
A
#
# COMPACT_ATOMS: atom_id res chain seq x y z
N MET A 1 -58.84 -53.43 -34.22
CA MET A 1 -57.41 -53.40 -33.77
C MET A 1 -56.68 -52.08 -34.04
N THR A 2 -57.26 -51.11 -34.76
CA THR A 2 -56.61 -49.84 -35.15
C THR A 2 -56.62 -48.76 -34.05
N ASN A 3 -57.69 -48.69 -33.25
CA ASN A 3 -57.89 -47.63 -32.25
C ASN A 3 -56.87 -47.67 -31.07
N ALA A 4 -56.42 -48.86 -30.68
CA ALA A 4 -55.47 -49.03 -29.57
C ALA A 4 -54.03 -48.60 -29.92
N LYS A 5 -53.63 -48.69 -31.19
CA LYS A 5 -52.29 -48.26 -31.64
C LYS A 5 -52.19 -46.74 -31.67
N GLU A 6 -53.26 -46.06 -32.07
CA GLU A 6 -53.29 -44.60 -32.18
C GLU A 6 -53.30 -43.93 -30.79
N ASN A 7 -54.06 -44.49 -29.84
CA ASN A 7 -54.11 -44.00 -28.46
C ASN A 7 -52.73 -44.13 -27.76
N LYS A 8 -52.01 -45.24 -27.98
CA LYS A 8 -50.63 -45.39 -27.50
C LYS A 8 -49.68 -44.35 -28.10
N LYS A 9 -49.81 -44.03 -29.39
CA LYS A 9 -48.98 -43.01 -30.05
C LYS A 9 -49.22 -41.61 -29.48
N GLN A 10 -50.46 -41.27 -29.16
CA GLN A 10 -50.80 -39.99 -28.53
C GLN A 10 -50.29 -39.91 -27.08
N GLN A 11 -50.43 -40.98 -26.31
CA GLN A 11 -49.88 -41.07 -24.95
C GLN A 11 -48.36 -40.89 -24.92
N PHE A 12 -47.64 -41.46 -25.89
CA PHE A 12 -46.20 -41.27 -26.04
C PHE A 12 -45.84 -39.82 -26.39
N LYS A 13 -46.59 -39.17 -27.30
CA LYS A 13 -46.38 -37.76 -27.63
C LYS A 13 -46.58 -36.85 -26.41
N ILE A 14 -47.66 -37.05 -25.65
CA ILE A 14 -47.96 -36.24 -24.46
C ILE A 14 -46.87 -36.42 -23.40
N LYS A 15 -46.46 -37.66 -23.11
CA LYS A 15 -45.35 -37.92 -22.18
C LYS A 15 -44.03 -37.31 -22.64
N PHE A 16 -43.74 -37.31 -23.95
CA PHE A 16 -42.53 -36.73 -24.50
C PHE A 16 -42.51 -35.20 -24.39
N ILE A 17 -43.64 -34.54 -24.68
CA ILE A 17 -43.80 -33.08 -24.53
C ILE A 17 -43.70 -32.67 -23.06
N ALA A 18 -44.36 -33.39 -22.15
CA ALA A 18 -44.29 -33.13 -20.71
C ALA A 18 -42.85 -33.25 -20.19
N ARG A 19 -42.12 -34.32 -20.59
CA ARG A 19 -40.71 -34.52 -20.22
C ARG A 19 -39.78 -33.45 -20.79
N LYS A 20 -40.06 -32.93 -21.98
CA LYS A 20 -39.27 -31.85 -22.60
C LYS A 20 -39.49 -30.52 -21.86
N ASN A 21 -40.71 -30.24 -21.40
CA ASN A 21 -41.04 -29.01 -20.69
C ASN A 21 -40.41 -28.99 -19.26
N THR A 22 -40.51 -30.09 -18.51
CA THR A 22 -39.91 -30.18 -17.16
C THR A 22 -38.39 -30.01 -17.16
N ASN A 23 -37.71 -30.53 -18.18
CA ASN A 23 -36.26 -30.39 -18.31
C ASN A 23 -35.83 -28.95 -18.64
N CYS A 24 -36.66 -28.18 -19.34
CA CYS A 24 -36.37 -26.78 -19.68
C CYS A 24 -36.46 -25.88 -18.43
N TRP A 25 -37.51 -26.05 -17.62
CA TRP A 25 -37.66 -25.33 -16.35
C TRP A 25 -36.52 -25.66 -15.37
N PHE A 26 -36.14 -26.93 -15.24
CA PHE A 26 -35.03 -27.34 -14.39
C PHE A 26 -33.68 -26.74 -14.83
N GLN A 27 -33.44 -26.66 -16.14
CA GLN A 27 -32.23 -26.04 -16.71
C GLN A 27 -32.16 -24.53 -16.42
N HIS A 28 -33.29 -23.82 -16.52
CA HIS A 28 -33.34 -22.38 -16.26
C HIS A 28 -33.12 -22.03 -14.78
N HIS A 29 -33.67 -22.83 -13.86
CA HIS A 29 -33.45 -22.62 -12.43
C HIS A 29 -32.00 -22.91 -12.02
N CYS A 30 -31.38 -23.98 -12.54
CA CYS A 30 -29.95 -24.26 -12.29
C CYS A 30 -29.02 -23.15 -12.79
N ASN A 31 -29.28 -22.57 -13.97
CA ASN A 31 -28.45 -21.48 -14.50
C ASN A 31 -28.54 -20.20 -13.66
N ILE A 32 -29.71 -19.89 -13.09
CA ILE A 32 -29.87 -18.72 -12.21
C ILE A 32 -29.11 -18.89 -10.89
N TYR A 33 -29.16 -20.08 -10.28
CA TYR A 33 -28.39 -20.34 -9.06
C TYR A 33 -26.87 -20.28 -9.29
N LEU A 34 -26.39 -20.82 -10.41
CA LEU A 34 -24.98 -20.72 -10.79
C LEU A 34 -24.55 -19.27 -11.06
N PHE A 35 -25.43 -18.47 -11.67
CA PHE A 35 -25.16 -17.05 -11.93
C PHE A 35 -25.09 -16.23 -10.63
N VAL A 36 -26.04 -16.41 -9.72
CA VAL A 36 -26.07 -15.73 -8.42
C VAL A 36 -24.87 -16.13 -7.57
N PHE A 37 -24.52 -17.42 -7.53
CA PHE A 37 -23.33 -17.90 -6.84
C PHE A 37 -22.04 -17.33 -7.44
N GLY A 38 -21.98 -17.21 -8.78
CA GLY A 38 -20.86 -16.56 -9.48
C GLY A 38 -20.68 -15.09 -9.09
N ILE A 39 -21.77 -14.31 -9.01
CA ILE A 39 -21.72 -12.90 -8.60
C ILE A 39 -21.29 -12.75 -7.14
N LEU A 40 -21.81 -13.58 -6.23
CA LEU A 40 -21.44 -13.57 -4.81
C LEU A 40 -19.96 -13.91 -4.60
N ASN A 41 -19.41 -14.87 -5.35
CA ASN A 41 -17.97 -15.17 -5.30
C ASN A 41 -17.12 -14.01 -5.85
N LEU A 42 -17.57 -13.33 -6.91
CA LEU A 42 -16.88 -12.15 -7.42
C LEU A 42 -16.85 -10.99 -6.41
N MET A 43 -17.94 -10.77 -5.67
CA MET A 43 -17.98 -9.71 -4.65
C MET A 43 -17.07 -10.00 -3.45
N TRP A 44 -16.94 -11.26 -3.03
CA TRP A 44 -16.09 -11.64 -1.89
C TRP A 44 -14.60 -11.38 -2.15
N ILE A 45 -14.12 -11.61 -3.38
CA ILE A 45 -12.70 -11.43 -3.73
C ILE A 45 -12.30 -9.94 -3.76
N ASN A 46 -13.22 -9.04 -4.11
CA ASN A 46 -12.91 -7.62 -4.34
C ASN A 46 -12.97 -6.73 -3.07
N ALA A 47 -13.54 -7.21 -1.97
CA ALA A 47 -13.72 -6.39 -0.76
C ALA A 47 -12.45 -6.20 0.08
N SER A 48 -11.49 -7.13 0.02
CA SER A 48 -10.28 -7.08 0.85
C SER A 48 -9.18 -6.17 0.27
N ALA A 49 -8.96 -6.21 -1.05
CA ALA A 49 -7.88 -5.47 -1.69
C ALA A 49 -8.05 -3.94 -1.59
N ALA A 50 -9.28 -3.43 -1.79
CA ALA A 50 -9.54 -1.99 -1.83
C ALA A 50 -9.29 -1.25 -0.50
N LEU A 51 -9.38 -1.93 0.64
CA LEU A 51 -9.12 -1.35 1.96
C LEU A 51 -7.62 -1.30 2.25
N LEU A 52 -6.91 -2.40 1.95
CA LEU A 52 -5.45 -2.47 2.06
C LEU A 52 -4.77 -1.43 1.13
N ASP A 53 -5.28 -1.27 -0.09
CA ASP A 53 -4.71 -0.35 -1.09
C ASP A 53 -4.76 1.13 -0.67
N ASN A 54 -5.65 1.52 0.25
CA ASN A 54 -5.74 2.90 0.72
C ASN A 54 -5.00 3.13 2.05
N ILE A 55 -5.04 2.15 2.97
CA ILE A 55 -4.44 2.30 4.30
C ILE A 55 -2.92 2.19 4.25
N PHE A 56 -2.38 1.20 3.52
CA PHE A 56 -0.94 0.95 3.48
C PHE A 56 -0.12 2.08 2.87
N PRO A 57 -0.49 2.68 1.72
CA PRO A 57 0.27 3.81 1.19
C PRO A 57 0.13 5.06 2.07
N THR A 58 -1.01 5.26 2.75
CA THR A 58 -1.23 6.44 3.60
C THR A 58 -0.31 6.41 4.83
N ILE A 59 -0.22 5.28 5.53
CA ILE A 59 0.67 5.12 6.69
C ILE A 59 2.15 5.21 6.27
N MET A 60 2.49 4.64 5.11
CA MET A 60 3.84 4.78 4.55
C MET A 60 4.15 6.25 4.28
N GLN A 61 3.26 7.02 3.65
CA GLN A 61 3.53 8.43 3.32
C GLN A 61 3.68 9.36 4.52
N GLU A 62 3.10 9.02 5.68
CA GLU A 62 3.21 9.84 6.90
C GLU A 62 4.63 9.83 7.48
N PHE A 63 5.24 8.65 7.56
CA PHE A 63 6.54 8.43 8.18
C PHE A 63 7.69 8.31 7.17
N TYR A 64 7.36 8.05 5.91
CA TYR A 64 8.30 7.85 4.82
C TYR A 64 8.03 8.85 3.70
N LYS A 65 9.04 9.64 3.36
CA LYS A 65 8.97 10.61 2.28
C LYS A 65 10.13 10.41 1.32
N PHE A 66 9.79 9.97 0.11
CA PHE A 66 10.73 9.84 -0.99
C PHE A 66 10.39 10.85 -2.09
N ILE A 67 11.37 11.70 -2.42
CA ILE A 67 11.23 12.76 -3.43
C ILE A 67 12.34 12.57 -4.47
N PRO A 68 12.04 11.97 -5.63
CA PRO A 68 12.98 11.92 -6.73
C PRO A 68 13.11 13.31 -7.38
N PHE A 69 14.30 13.65 -7.85
CA PHE A 69 14.55 14.84 -8.67
C PHE A 69 15.54 14.50 -9.78
N GLU A 70 15.67 15.36 -10.79
CA GLU A 70 16.41 15.06 -12.04
C GLU A 70 17.84 14.52 -11.82
N LYS A 71 18.51 14.99 -10.77
CA LYS A 71 19.91 14.64 -10.45
C LYS A 71 20.05 13.78 -9.21
N GLY A 72 18.99 13.14 -8.72
CA GLY A 72 19.09 12.34 -7.50
C GLY A 72 17.78 12.07 -6.78
N TYR A 73 17.87 11.83 -5.48
CA TYR A 73 16.71 11.60 -4.63
C TYR A 73 16.91 12.21 -3.25
N ARG A 74 15.79 12.52 -2.60
CA ARG A 74 15.73 12.85 -1.19
C ARG A 74 14.84 11.83 -0.50
N PHE A 75 15.33 11.35 0.63
CA PHE A 75 14.69 10.33 1.44
C PHE A 75 14.61 10.82 2.88
N SER A 76 13.43 10.74 3.48
CA SER A 76 13.22 11.04 4.89
C SER A 76 12.39 9.92 5.50
N LEU A 77 12.82 9.43 6.65
CA LEU A 77 12.14 8.43 7.46
C LEU A 77 12.07 8.94 8.90
N GLU A 78 10.86 9.00 9.45
CA GLU A 78 10.61 9.36 10.84
C GLU A 78 9.97 8.17 11.53
N ASP A 79 10.52 7.74 12.67
CA ASP A 79 9.88 6.69 13.45
C ASP A 79 8.54 7.21 14.01
N PRO A 80 7.50 6.35 14.08
CA PRO A 80 6.20 6.75 14.63
C PRO A 80 6.26 7.23 16.08
N ASP A 81 7.23 6.72 16.84
CA ASP A 81 7.46 7.14 18.23
C ASP A 81 8.31 8.44 18.33
N GLY A 82 8.83 8.94 17.21
CA GLY A 82 9.72 10.10 17.15
C GLY A 82 11.12 9.87 17.73
N ASN A 83 11.45 8.63 18.11
CA ASN A 83 12.70 8.28 18.78
C ASN A 83 13.89 8.25 17.82
N ALA A 84 13.66 7.88 16.55
CA ALA A 84 14.68 7.98 15.53
C ALA A 84 14.16 8.69 14.28
N LYS A 85 15.10 9.31 13.57
CA LYS A 85 14.84 9.97 12.30
C LYS A 85 16.04 9.81 11.39
N ARG A 86 15.79 9.58 10.11
CA ARG A 86 16.78 9.48 9.05
C ARG A 86 16.43 10.44 7.93
N ASP A 87 17.37 11.29 7.58
CA ASP A 87 17.29 12.13 6.38
C ASP A 87 18.48 11.79 5.48
N GLU A 88 18.24 11.53 4.21
CA GLU A 88 19.25 11.17 3.22
C GLU A 88 18.99 11.88 1.89
N MET A 89 20.07 12.22 1.20
CA MET A 89 20.06 12.79 -0.13
C MET A 89 21.14 12.11 -0.97
N GLY A 90 20.72 11.47 -2.06
CA GLY A 90 21.60 10.95 -3.09
C GLY A 90 21.67 11.93 -4.26
N VAL A 91 22.88 12.24 -4.73
CA VAL A 91 23.12 13.13 -5.87
C VAL A 91 24.03 12.44 -6.88
N PHE A 92 23.60 12.44 -8.14
CA PHE A 92 24.42 12.04 -9.27
C PHE A 92 25.33 13.21 -9.67
N LEU A 93 26.63 13.02 -9.47
CA LEU A 93 27.68 13.92 -9.93
C LEU A 93 28.04 13.56 -11.38
N ASN A 94 28.19 14.60 -12.21
CA ASN A 94 28.62 14.51 -13.62
C ASN A 94 27.83 13.50 -14.48
N PRO A 95 26.49 13.62 -14.57
CA PRO A 95 25.68 12.73 -15.38
C PRO A 95 26.09 12.79 -16.85
N GLY A 96 26.22 11.63 -17.51
CA GLY A 96 26.58 11.54 -18.93
C GLY A 96 28.09 11.63 -19.23
N THR A 97 28.94 11.60 -18.20
CA THR A 97 30.40 11.52 -18.34
C THR A 97 30.92 10.19 -17.79
N PRO A 98 32.11 9.70 -18.21
CA PRO A 98 32.72 8.51 -17.61
C PRO A 98 33.07 8.69 -16.12
N GLU A 99 33.08 9.93 -15.64
CA GLU A 99 33.33 10.26 -14.24
C GLU A 99 32.05 10.29 -13.39
N GLN A 100 30.91 9.82 -13.91
CA GLN A 100 29.65 9.79 -13.17
C GLN A 100 29.79 9.08 -11.82
N GLN A 101 29.28 9.71 -10.76
CA GLN A 101 29.35 9.18 -9.39
C GLN A 101 28.03 9.39 -8.67
N LEU A 102 27.65 8.46 -7.81
CA LEU A 102 26.57 8.67 -6.84
C LEU A 102 27.21 9.06 -5.52
N MET A 103 26.84 10.24 -5.02
CA MET A 103 27.22 10.69 -3.69
C MET A 103 25.97 10.67 -2.81
N VAL A 104 26.02 9.93 -1.72
CA VAL A 104 24.94 9.88 -0.73
C VAL A 104 25.40 10.58 0.53
N MET A 105 24.61 11.53 1.01
CA MET A 105 24.81 12.16 2.31
C MET A 105 23.55 12.01 3.13
N GLY A 106 23.69 11.69 4.40
CA GLY A 106 22.55 11.57 5.28
C GLY A 106 22.89 11.78 6.74
N THR A 107 21.84 11.92 7.52
CA THR A 107 21.88 12.08 8.97
C THR A 107 20.95 11.06 9.59
N TYR A 108 21.42 10.35 10.61
CA TYR A 108 20.63 9.44 11.42
C TYR A 108 20.64 9.95 12.86
N SER A 109 19.48 10.33 13.39
CA SER A 109 19.31 10.80 14.76
C SER A 109 18.57 9.76 15.59
N VAL A 110 19.07 9.46 16.77
CA VAL A 110 18.45 8.57 17.76
C VAL A 110 18.38 9.27 19.11
N ILE A 111 17.22 9.20 19.74
CA ILE A 111 16.96 9.74 21.08
C ILE A 111 16.92 8.58 22.07
N ASP A 112 17.83 8.58 23.04
CA ASP A 112 17.75 7.68 24.18
C ASP A 112 16.80 8.27 25.24
N ILE A 113 15.69 7.57 25.47
CA ILE A 113 14.62 7.96 26.40
C ILE A 113 15.15 8.06 27.84
N LYS A 114 16.09 7.18 28.23
CA LYS A 114 16.58 7.09 29.61
C LYS A 114 17.49 8.27 29.94
N THR A 115 18.43 8.55 29.06
CA THR A 115 19.45 9.60 29.27
C THR A 115 19.03 10.96 28.70
N LYS A 116 17.94 11.01 27.92
CA LYS A 116 17.50 12.18 27.14
C LYS A 116 18.63 12.74 26.29
N LEU A 117 19.44 11.85 25.72
CA LEU A 117 20.52 12.20 24.82
C LEU A 117 20.06 11.93 23.39
N GLU A 118 20.23 12.92 22.54
CA GLU A 118 20.03 12.81 21.10
C GLU A 118 21.42 12.67 20.46
N THR A 119 21.61 11.54 19.79
CA THR A 119 22.82 11.18 19.05
C THR A 119 22.52 11.34 17.56
N ILE A 120 23.18 12.29 16.91
CA ILE A 120 23.03 12.55 15.47
C ILE A 120 24.32 12.12 14.76
N THR A 121 24.22 11.09 13.93
CA THR A 121 25.31 10.56 13.12
C THR A 121 25.16 11.05 11.69
N VAL A 122 26.16 11.75 11.17
CA VAL A 122 26.18 12.19 9.77
C VAL A 122 27.12 11.32 8.99
N TYR A 123 26.64 10.79 7.87
CA TYR A 123 27.38 9.87 7.02
C TYR A 123 27.46 10.39 5.59
N THR A 124 28.51 9.96 4.91
CA THR A 124 28.69 10.17 3.47
C THR A 124 29.14 8.87 2.85
N ALA A 125 28.54 8.53 1.72
CA ALA A 125 28.99 7.45 0.85
C ALA A 125 29.36 8.06 -0.50
N ASP A 126 30.63 7.89 -0.88
CA ASP A 126 31.18 8.33 -2.15
C ASP A 126 32.01 7.18 -2.78
N LYS A 127 32.82 7.48 -3.80
CA LYS A 127 33.71 6.48 -4.43
C LYS A 127 34.72 5.86 -3.47
N ASP A 128 35.06 6.54 -2.39
CA ASP A 128 36.01 6.05 -1.39
C ASP A 128 35.32 5.19 -0.31
N GLY A 129 34.02 4.94 -0.46
CA GLY A 129 33.22 4.10 0.44
C GLY A 129 32.43 4.88 1.48
N TYR A 130 31.96 4.15 2.49
CA TYR A 130 31.10 4.69 3.55
C TYR A 130 31.94 5.27 4.69
N LYS A 131 31.74 6.56 4.98
CA LYS A 131 32.44 7.28 6.05
C LYS A 131 31.42 7.99 6.95
N ALA A 132 31.45 7.68 8.25
CA ALA A 132 30.76 8.48 9.25
C ALA A 132 31.61 9.74 9.53
N ARG A 133 31.06 10.93 9.29
CA ARG A 133 31.80 12.19 9.43
C ARG A 133 31.86 12.68 10.87
N TYR A 134 30.72 12.71 11.55
CA TYR A 134 30.63 13.21 12.91
C TYR A 134 29.42 12.65 13.63
N VAL A 135 29.58 12.52 14.95
CA VAL A 135 28.53 12.14 15.88
C VAL A 135 28.33 13.31 16.84
N ILE A 136 27.14 13.89 16.83
CA ILE A 136 26.77 14.98 17.72
C ILE A 136 25.89 14.40 18.82
N ASN A 137 26.36 14.49 20.07
CA ASN A 137 25.58 14.13 21.24
C ASN A 137 25.10 15.41 21.90
N ARG A 138 23.79 15.62 21.95
CA ARG A 138 23.18 16.76 22.63
C ARG A 138 22.08 16.31 23.57
N LYS A 139 21.90 17.06 24.66
CA LYS A 139 20.78 16.80 25.57
C LYS A 139 19.48 17.22 24.90
N PHE A 140 18.59 16.27 24.67
CA PHE A 140 17.27 16.51 24.12
C PHE A 140 16.48 17.35 25.13
N LYS A 141 16.27 18.62 24.79
CA LYS A 141 15.48 19.57 25.60
C LYS A 141 14.33 20.05 24.74
N ILE A 142 13.12 19.64 25.10
CA ILE A 142 11.90 20.23 24.54
C ILE A 142 11.93 21.71 24.92
N ARG A 143 12.27 22.58 23.97
CA ARG A 143 12.19 24.03 24.16
C ARG A 143 10.71 24.38 24.22
N LYS A 144 10.12 24.37 25.42
CA LYS A 144 8.82 25.00 25.65
C LYS A 144 8.98 26.47 25.26
N LEU A 145 8.21 26.94 24.28
CA LEU A 145 8.12 28.37 24.00
C LEU A 145 7.73 29.07 25.31
N SER A 146 8.44 30.13 25.68
CA SER A 146 8.05 30.94 26.84
C SER A 146 6.71 31.62 26.54
N SER A 147 5.85 31.69 27.55
CA SER A 147 4.54 32.36 27.47
C SER A 147 4.66 33.83 27.01
N ASP A 148 5.80 34.46 27.25
CA ASP A 148 6.03 35.86 26.92
C ASP A 148 6.14 36.09 25.40
N CYS A 149 6.62 35.11 24.62
CA CYS A 149 6.59 35.18 23.15
C CYS A 149 5.19 34.98 22.56
N LEU A 150 4.26 34.38 23.31
CA LEU A 150 2.87 34.20 22.86
C LEU A 150 2.03 35.47 23.09
N LYS A 151 2.42 36.34 24.04
CA LYS A 151 1.70 37.59 24.33
C LYS A 151 1.96 38.71 23.32
N SER A 152 3.05 38.67 22.56
CA SER A 152 3.38 39.72 21.58
C SER A 152 2.67 39.59 20.23
N GLY A 153 1.83 38.57 20.04
CA GLY A 153 1.11 38.31 18.78
C GLY A 153 -0.36 38.73 18.75
N CYS A 154 -0.87 39.29 19.85
CA CYS A 154 -2.24 39.81 19.94
C CYS A 154 -2.17 41.34 20.03
N GLY A 155 -1.97 41.99 18.87
CA GLY A 155 -2.13 43.42 18.68
C GLY A 155 -3.44 43.71 17.96
#